data_AF-A0A1M6JCG7-F1
#
_entry.id   AF-A0A1M6JCG7-F1
#
_cell.length_a   1.000
_cell.length_b   1.000
_cell.length_c   1.000
_cell.angle_alpha   90.00
_cell.angle_beta   90.00
_cell.angle_gamma   90.00
#
_symmetry.space_group_name_H-M   'P 1'
#
loop_
_entity.id
_entity.type
_entity.pdbx_description
1 polymer ?
#
loop_
_entity_poly.entity_id
_entity_poly.type
_entity_poly.pdbx_seq_one_letter_code
_entity_poly.pdbx_strand_id
1 'polypeptide(L)'
;MKNRKSKFIVLGVSAVIVILLGVAGFILHQKQAKESNDVATKEIVLDKKSDEKLDAVSEKQYDTLKANLSSVSSTFTLIHQMANTKIEAEDNQIWGKADITKGRCKALLEYYADHKQEAKELLGEKDYEDLVDGITKWSKDDYSKSSRVHNIVWERLGGGNGKAKEK
;
A
#
# COMPACT_ATOMS: atom_id res chain seq x y z
N MET A 1 49.32 47.46 -5.58
CA MET A 1 48.00 46.97 -5.12
C MET A 1 47.30 46.17 -6.22
N LYS A 2 47.53 44.87 -6.31
CA LYS A 2 46.76 43.93 -7.17
C LYS A 2 46.56 42.66 -6.35
N ASN A 3 45.42 41.98 -6.51
CA ASN A 3 45.14 40.59 -6.04
C ASN A 3 44.24 40.37 -4.80
N ARG A 4 43.28 41.25 -4.50
CA ARG A 4 42.16 40.89 -3.58
C ARG A 4 40.84 40.56 -4.29
N LYS A 5 40.59 41.08 -5.50
CA LYS A 5 39.31 40.88 -6.23
C LYS A 5 39.19 39.52 -6.94
N SER A 6 40.30 38.86 -7.30
CA SER A 6 40.27 37.57 -8.02
C SER A 6 39.93 36.36 -7.13
N LYS A 7 40.27 36.40 -5.84
CA LYS A 7 39.99 35.29 -4.91
C LYS A 7 38.49 35.13 -4.60
N PHE A 8 37.73 36.23 -4.58
CA PHE A 8 36.28 36.19 -4.36
C PHE A 8 35.50 35.74 -5.61
N ILE A 9 36.01 36.02 -6.82
CA ILE A 9 35.38 35.57 -8.06
C ILE A 9 35.58 34.06 -8.25
N VAL A 10 36.76 33.52 -7.92
CA VAL A 10 37.04 32.07 -8.03
C VAL A 10 36.25 31.25 -6.98
N LEU A 11 36.05 31.77 -5.76
CA LEU A 11 35.19 31.11 -4.75
C LEU A 11 33.69 31.18 -5.09
N GLY A 12 33.23 32.28 -5.69
CA GLY A 12 31.82 32.42 -6.09
C GLY A 12 31.44 31.48 -7.25
N VAL A 13 32.34 31.27 -8.21
CA VAL A 13 32.12 30.37 -9.35
C VAL A 13 32.15 28.89 -8.91
N SER A 14 33.01 28.51 -7.97
CA SER A 14 33.05 27.11 -7.48
C SER A 14 31.77 26.73 -6.71
N ALA A 15 31.18 27.64 -5.94
CA ALA A 15 29.93 27.40 -5.22
C ALA A 15 28.74 27.17 -6.17
N VAL A 16 28.66 27.91 -7.28
CA VAL A 16 27.60 27.74 -8.30
C VAL A 16 27.73 26.39 -9.01
N ILE A 17 28.95 25.92 -9.27
CA ILE A 17 29.19 24.61 -9.91
C ILE A 17 28.77 23.46 -8.98
N VAL A 18 29.04 23.55 -7.67
CA VAL A 18 28.61 22.52 -6.70
C VAL A 18 27.08 22.47 -6.58
N ILE A 19 26.40 23.61 -6.62
CA ILE A 19 24.92 23.67 -6.61
C ILE A 19 24.35 23.05 -7.89
N LEU A 20 24.91 23.37 -9.06
CA LEU A 20 24.45 22.81 -10.34
C LEU A 20 24.67 21.28 -10.43
N LEU A 21 25.80 20.78 -9.92
CA LEU A 21 26.06 19.34 -9.86
C LEU A 21 25.13 18.63 -8.86
N GLY A 22 24.80 19.27 -7.73
CA GLY A 22 23.82 18.75 -6.77
C GLY A 22 22.40 18.66 -7.33
N VAL A 23 21.94 19.68 -8.07
CA VAL A 23 20.62 19.68 -8.73
C VAL A 23 20.56 18.61 -9.83
N ALA A 24 21.62 18.49 -10.65
CA ALA A 24 21.70 17.45 -11.66
C ALA A 24 21.67 16.03 -11.05
N GLY A 25 22.41 15.81 -9.96
CA GLY A 25 22.38 14.55 -9.22
C GLY A 25 21.00 14.22 -8.65
N PHE A 26 20.30 15.21 -8.09
CA PHE A 26 18.94 15.04 -7.57
C PHE A 26 17.92 14.67 -8.66
N ILE A 27 18.00 15.29 -9.84
CA ILE A 27 17.12 14.96 -10.98
C ILE A 27 17.38 13.54 -11.49
N LEU A 28 18.65 13.11 -11.56
CA LEU A 28 19.00 11.75 -11.96
C LEU A 28 18.54 10.71 -10.93
N HIS A 29 18.65 11.00 -9.63
CA HIS A 29 18.14 10.13 -8.57
C HIS A 29 16.61 9.98 -8.62
N GLN A 30 15.88 11.07 -8.89
CA GLN A 30 14.42 10.99 -9.15
C GLN A 30 14.07 10.18 -10.40
N LYS A 31 14.89 10.25 -11.47
CA LYS A 31 14.69 9.44 -12.67
C LYS A 31 14.93 7.96 -12.41
N GLN A 32 15.97 7.60 -11.65
CA GLN A 32 16.25 6.21 -11.29
C GLN A 32 15.16 5.61 -10.38
N ALA A 33 14.57 6.41 -9.49
CA ALA A 33 13.39 6.01 -8.71
C ALA A 33 12.12 5.84 -9.56
N LYS A 34 12.03 6.51 -10.72
CA LYS A 34 10.93 6.34 -11.68
C LYS A 34 11.12 5.19 -12.68
N GLU A 35 12.37 4.85 -13.04
CA GLU A 35 12.66 3.77 -14.01
C GLU A 35 12.74 2.36 -13.38
N SER A 36 12.75 2.24 -12.06
CA SER A 36 12.67 0.93 -11.36
C SER A 36 11.23 0.36 -11.26
N ASN A 37 10.22 1.06 -11.79
CA ASN A 37 8.82 0.60 -11.79
C ASN A 37 8.33 0.23 -13.19
N ASP A 38 9.20 -0.33 -14.04
CA ASP A 38 8.78 -1.14 -15.19
C ASP A 38 8.79 -2.63 -14.81
N VAL A 39 8.01 -2.96 -13.78
CA VAL A 39 7.44 -4.30 -13.66
C VAL A 39 6.01 -4.11 -14.06
N ALA A 40 5.67 -4.62 -15.25
CA ALA A 40 4.34 -4.65 -15.82
C ALA A 40 3.31 -5.06 -14.76
N THR A 41 2.70 -4.07 -14.11
CA THR A 41 1.44 -4.23 -13.41
C THR A 41 0.42 -4.48 -14.50
N LYS A 42 0.10 -5.76 -14.68
CA LYS A 42 -1.04 -6.19 -15.46
C LYS A 42 -2.27 -5.64 -14.74
N GLU A 43 -2.64 -4.41 -15.10
CA GLU A 43 -3.83 -3.73 -14.62
C GLU A 43 -5.01 -4.58 -15.08
N ILE A 44 -5.55 -5.39 -14.16
CA ILE A 44 -6.85 -6.00 -14.38
C ILE A 44 -7.84 -4.86 -14.24
N VAL A 45 -8.14 -4.22 -15.38
CA VAL A 45 -9.29 -3.33 -15.54
C VAL A 45 -10.52 -4.19 -15.28
N LEU A 46 -10.99 -4.17 -14.03
CA LEU A 46 -12.31 -4.65 -13.67
C LEU A 46 -13.30 -3.65 -14.24
N ASP A 47 -13.94 -4.05 -15.32
CA ASP A 47 -15.02 -3.36 -16.00
C ASP A 47 -16.03 -2.83 -14.99
N LYS A 48 -16.12 -1.50 -14.89
CA LYS A 48 -17.19 -0.83 -14.18
C LYS A 48 -18.44 -0.84 -15.05
N LYS A 49 -19.26 -1.89 -14.91
CA LYS A 49 -20.69 -1.81 -15.23
C LYS A 49 -21.45 -2.98 -14.62
N SER A 50 -22.17 -2.71 -13.53
CA SER A 50 -23.59 -3.07 -13.36
C SER A 50 -23.98 -2.86 -11.89
N ASP A 51 -24.88 -1.91 -11.68
CA ASP A 51 -25.82 -1.95 -10.57
C ASP A 51 -26.75 -3.16 -10.81
N GLU A 52 -26.38 -4.34 -10.32
CA GLU A 52 -27.31 -5.46 -10.21
C GLU A 52 -26.86 -6.44 -9.11
N LYS A 53 -27.64 -6.45 -8.03
CA LYS A 53 -27.84 -7.53 -7.05
C LYS A 53 -26.57 -8.23 -6.49
N LEU A 54 -26.21 -7.85 -5.27
CA LEU A 54 -25.28 -8.57 -4.38
C LEU A 54 -25.62 -10.07 -4.24
N ASP A 55 -24.57 -10.83 -3.94
CA ASP A 55 -24.53 -12.23 -3.52
C ASP A 55 -24.55 -13.31 -4.62
N ALA A 56 -23.48 -13.32 -5.41
CA ALA A 56 -22.69 -14.52 -5.65
C ALA A 56 -21.35 -14.09 -6.27
N VAL A 57 -20.27 -14.08 -5.48
CA VAL A 57 -18.95 -14.17 -6.12
C VAL A 57 -18.96 -15.50 -6.85
N SER A 58 -18.89 -15.45 -8.19
CA SER A 58 -18.85 -16.69 -8.96
C SER A 58 -17.68 -17.54 -8.45
N GLU A 59 -17.87 -18.84 -8.30
CA GLU A 59 -16.85 -19.75 -7.77
C GLU A 59 -15.51 -19.61 -8.53
N LYS A 60 -15.59 -19.32 -9.83
CA LYS A 60 -14.45 -18.95 -10.68
C LYS A 60 -13.69 -17.70 -10.22
N GLN A 61 -14.38 -16.63 -9.79
CA GLN A 61 -13.75 -15.43 -9.25
C GLN A 61 -13.09 -15.70 -7.90
N TYR A 62 -13.69 -16.56 -7.08
CA TYR A 62 -13.13 -17.01 -5.81
C TYR A 62 -11.83 -17.80 -6.02
N ASP A 63 -11.85 -18.82 -6.88
CA ASP A 63 -10.69 -19.66 -7.18
C ASP A 63 -9.56 -18.86 -7.80
N THR A 64 -9.88 -17.94 -8.71
CA THR A 64 -8.90 -17.02 -9.30
C THR A 64 -8.27 -16.14 -8.23
N LEU A 65 -9.06 -15.60 -7.29
CA LEU A 65 -8.51 -14.79 -6.21
C LEU A 65 -7.60 -15.62 -5.30
N LYS A 66 -8.05 -16.80 -4.88
CA LYS A 66 -7.27 -17.71 -4.03
C LYS A 66 -5.94 -18.08 -4.68
N ALA A 67 -5.94 -18.37 -5.98
CA ALA A 67 -4.72 -18.68 -6.74
C ALA A 67 -3.74 -17.49 -6.86
N ASN A 68 -4.22 -16.25 -6.72
CA ASN A 68 -3.37 -15.06 -6.80
C ASN A 68 -2.78 -14.64 -5.43
N LEU A 69 -3.20 -15.25 -4.32
CA LEU A 69 -2.59 -15.02 -3.01
C LEU A 69 -1.28 -15.83 -2.93
N SER A 70 -0.15 -15.14 -3.11
CA SER A 70 1.16 -15.80 -3.28
C SER A 70 2.05 -15.76 -2.03
N SER A 71 1.81 -14.84 -1.11
CA SER A 71 2.48 -14.75 0.21
C SER A 71 1.64 -13.93 1.20
N VAL A 72 1.85 -14.13 2.51
CA VAL A 72 1.15 -13.32 3.53
C VAL A 72 1.40 -11.83 3.30
N SER A 73 2.64 -11.44 3.03
CA SER A 73 3.01 -10.05 2.75
C SER A 73 2.28 -9.49 1.52
N SER A 74 2.13 -10.28 0.45
CA SER A 74 1.39 -9.84 -0.74
C SER A 74 -0.09 -9.55 -0.45
N THR A 75 -0.68 -10.22 0.54
CA THR A 75 -2.09 -10.00 0.91
C THR A 75 -2.31 -8.67 1.62
N PHE A 76 -1.27 -8.08 2.23
CA PHE A 76 -1.36 -6.79 2.94
C PHE A 76 -1.83 -5.67 2.03
N THR A 77 -1.37 -5.62 0.78
CA THR A 77 -1.81 -4.62 -0.20
C THR A 77 -3.30 -4.73 -0.49
N LEU A 78 -3.81 -5.94 -0.68
CA LEU A 78 -5.24 -6.16 -0.91
C LEU A 78 -6.08 -5.75 0.31
N ILE A 79 -5.65 -6.16 1.51
CA ILE A 79 -6.33 -5.82 2.77
C ILE A 79 -6.32 -4.31 2.99
N HIS A 80 -5.21 -3.63 2.70
CA HIS A 80 -5.08 -2.18 2.77
C HIS A 80 -6.08 -1.49 1.85
N GLN A 81 -6.10 -1.89 0.57
CA GLN A 81 -7.04 -1.36 -0.43
C GLN A 81 -8.50 -1.64 -0.08
N MET A 82 -8.78 -2.78 0.56
CA MET A 82 -10.10 -3.11 1.08
C MET A 82 -10.52 -2.15 2.22
N ALA A 83 -9.65 -1.95 3.21
CA ALA A 83 -9.92 -1.05 4.33
C ALA A 83 -10.10 0.41 3.89
N ASN A 84 -9.38 0.85 2.85
CA ASN A 84 -9.49 2.18 2.24
C ASN A 84 -10.90 2.54 1.73
N THR A 85 -11.79 1.55 1.57
CA THR A 85 -13.19 1.79 1.20
C THR A 85 -14.05 2.23 2.39
N LYS A 86 -13.56 2.08 3.63
CA LYS A 86 -14.33 2.28 4.88
C LYS A 86 -13.69 3.26 5.86
N ILE A 87 -12.46 3.70 5.62
CA ILE A 87 -11.71 4.58 6.52
C ILE A 87 -11.58 5.99 5.96
N GLU A 88 -11.23 6.92 6.85
CA GLU A 88 -10.74 8.25 6.50
C GLU A 88 -9.27 8.33 6.86
N ALA A 89 -8.43 8.69 5.89
CA ALA A 89 -7.01 8.93 6.14
C ALA A 89 -6.82 10.26 6.88
N GLU A 90 -5.85 10.32 7.80
CA GLU A 90 -5.49 11.50 8.59
C GLU A 90 -5.14 12.70 7.70
N ASP A 91 -4.40 12.44 6.62
CA ASP A 91 -3.89 13.41 5.65
C ASP A 91 -4.69 13.45 4.33
N ASN A 92 -5.84 12.76 4.28
CA ASN A 92 -6.67 12.58 3.10
C ASN A 92 -5.98 11.87 1.91
N GLN A 93 -4.87 11.16 2.13
CA GLN A 93 -4.21 10.35 1.09
C GLN A 93 -4.65 8.88 1.20
N ILE A 94 -5.00 8.25 0.06
CA ILE A 94 -5.46 6.85 0.03
C ILE A 94 -4.69 6.10 -1.06
N TRP A 95 -4.08 4.97 -0.73
CA TRP A 95 -3.34 4.15 -1.71
C TRP A 95 -4.21 3.01 -2.27
N GLY A 96 -4.96 3.34 -3.32
CA GLY A 96 -5.82 2.40 -4.02
C GLY A 96 -7.05 1.98 -3.21
N LYS A 97 -8.01 1.34 -3.89
CA LYS A 97 -9.25 0.82 -3.30
C LYS A 97 -9.64 -0.48 -3.96
N ALA A 98 -10.11 -1.41 -3.17
CA ALA A 98 -10.69 -2.67 -3.62
C ALA A 98 -11.96 -2.93 -2.82
N ASP A 99 -13.04 -3.37 -3.47
CA ASP A 99 -14.28 -3.58 -2.74
C ASP A 99 -14.15 -4.71 -1.71
N ILE A 100 -14.76 -4.52 -0.55
CA ILE A 100 -14.95 -5.59 0.41
C ILE A 100 -16.11 -6.47 -0.08
N THR A 101 -15.80 -7.71 -0.46
CA THR A 101 -16.81 -8.70 -0.89
C THR A 101 -16.70 -9.96 -0.04
N LYS A 102 -17.82 -10.70 0.12
CA LYS A 102 -17.84 -11.95 0.88
C LYS A 102 -16.80 -12.96 0.37
N GLY A 103 -16.66 -13.08 -0.96
CA GLY A 103 -15.68 -13.98 -1.56
C GLY A 103 -14.22 -13.58 -1.27
N ARG A 104 -13.90 -12.27 -1.26
CA ARG A 104 -12.58 -11.79 -0.84
C ARG A 104 -12.30 -12.08 0.62
N CYS A 105 -13.25 -11.78 1.50
CA CYS A 105 -13.13 -12.10 2.92
C CYS A 105 -12.93 -13.59 3.14
N LYS A 106 -13.73 -14.45 2.49
CA LYS A 106 -13.59 -15.91 2.57
C LYS A 106 -12.20 -16.38 2.12
N ALA A 107 -11.72 -15.90 0.97
CA ALA A 107 -10.42 -16.32 0.43
C ALA A 107 -9.28 -15.92 1.35
N LEU A 108 -9.33 -14.71 1.91
CA LEU A 108 -8.34 -14.25 2.90
C LEU A 108 -8.44 -15.07 4.19
N LEU A 109 -9.63 -15.33 4.73
CA LEU A 109 -9.76 -16.13 5.96
C LEU A 109 -9.24 -17.55 5.79
N GLU A 110 -9.53 -18.21 4.67
CA GLU A 110 -8.95 -19.53 4.36
C GLU A 110 -7.43 -19.44 4.23
N TYR A 111 -6.93 -18.44 3.50
CA TYR A 111 -5.48 -18.24 3.32
C TYR A 111 -4.75 -18.05 4.67
N TYR A 112 -5.28 -17.21 5.56
CA TYR A 112 -4.70 -16.96 6.87
C TYR A 112 -4.87 -18.14 7.84
N ALA A 113 -5.87 -19.01 7.64
CA ALA A 113 -5.95 -20.27 8.37
C ALA A 113 -4.81 -21.22 7.96
N ASP A 114 -4.53 -21.32 6.66
CA ASP A 114 -3.46 -22.16 6.11
C ASP A 114 -2.05 -21.62 6.41
N HIS A 115 -1.89 -20.30 6.50
CA HIS A 115 -0.59 -19.62 6.70
C HIS A 115 -0.46 -18.98 8.09
N LYS A 116 -1.19 -19.50 9.08
CA LYS A 116 -1.28 -18.93 10.43
C LYS A 116 0.06 -18.66 11.09
N GLN A 117 1.01 -19.60 10.98
CA GLN A 117 2.32 -19.47 11.62
C GLN A 117 3.15 -18.34 11.00
N GLU A 118 3.28 -18.33 9.67
CA GLU A 118 3.97 -17.25 8.93
C GLU A 118 3.34 -15.89 9.23
N ALA A 119 2.01 -15.81 9.22
CA ALA A 119 1.32 -14.56 9.49
C ALA A 119 1.57 -14.03 10.91
N LYS A 120 1.63 -14.92 11.91
CA LYS A 120 1.99 -14.55 13.28
C LYS A 120 3.44 -14.12 13.42
N GLU A 121 4.36 -14.72 12.67
CA GLU A 121 5.77 -14.30 12.67
C GLU A 121 5.95 -12.90 12.08
N LEU A 122 5.18 -12.55 11.05
CA LEU A 122 5.22 -11.24 10.40
C LEU A 122 4.47 -10.14 11.15
N LEU A 123 3.33 -10.48 11.76
CA LEU A 123 2.44 -9.50 12.41
C LEU A 123 2.68 -9.42 13.92
N GLY A 124 3.03 -10.53 14.56
CA GLY A 124 2.84 -10.76 15.98
C GLY A 124 1.44 -11.30 16.30
N GLU A 125 1.31 -12.02 17.42
CA GLU A 125 0.06 -12.71 17.82
C GLU A 125 -1.15 -11.75 17.82
N LYS A 126 -1.01 -10.60 18.48
CA LYS A 126 -2.11 -9.64 18.66
C LYS A 126 -2.58 -9.05 17.34
N ASP A 127 -1.66 -8.63 16.48
CA ASP A 127 -2.03 -8.00 15.20
C ASP A 127 -2.58 -9.02 14.21
N TYR A 128 -2.09 -10.27 14.26
CA TYR A 128 -2.72 -11.38 13.55
C TYR A 128 -4.18 -11.58 13.98
N GLU A 129 -4.45 -11.63 15.29
CA GLU A 129 -5.80 -11.81 15.82
C GLU A 129 -6.73 -10.65 15.43
N ASP A 130 -6.26 -9.40 15.58
CA ASP A 130 -7.04 -8.22 15.20
C ASP A 130 -7.34 -8.17 13.69
N LEU A 131 -6.38 -8.59 12.86
CA LEU A 131 -6.56 -8.66 11.40
C LEU A 131 -7.60 -9.71 11.01
N VAL A 132 -7.50 -10.93 11.55
CA VAL A 132 -8.45 -12.01 11.27
C VAL A 132 -9.85 -11.67 11.80
N ASP A 133 -9.96 -11.08 12.99
CA ASP A 133 -11.22 -10.59 13.55
C ASP A 133 -11.85 -9.51 12.64
N GLY A 134 -11.05 -8.57 12.16
CA GLY A 134 -11.51 -7.54 11.24
C GLY A 134 -12.02 -8.08 9.91
N ILE A 135 -11.29 -9.00 9.27
CA ILE A 135 -11.74 -9.67 8.03
C ILE A 135 -13.02 -10.49 8.28
N THR A 136 -13.12 -11.14 9.45
CA THR A 136 -14.33 -11.87 9.85
C THR A 136 -15.53 -10.93 10.01
N LYS A 137 -15.34 -9.75 10.61
CA LYS A 137 -16.39 -8.72 10.72
C LYS A 137 -16.80 -8.19 9.35
N TRP A 138 -15.84 -7.90 8.47
CA TRP A 138 -16.12 -7.52 7.09
C TRP A 138 -16.96 -8.56 6.33
N SER A 139 -16.72 -9.86 6.58
CA SER A 139 -17.53 -10.94 6.01
C SER A 139 -19.00 -10.92 6.48
N LYS A 140 -19.33 -10.14 7.51
CA LYS A 140 -20.67 -9.95 8.09
C LYS A 140 -21.19 -8.51 7.92
N ASP A 141 -20.57 -7.74 7.03
CA ASP A 141 -20.85 -6.31 6.78
C ASP A 141 -20.67 -5.40 8.01
N ASP A 142 -19.89 -5.87 8.98
CA ASP A 142 -19.43 -5.06 10.11
C ASP A 142 -18.05 -4.47 9.77
N TYR A 143 -18.00 -3.14 9.65
CA TYR A 143 -16.78 -2.41 9.27
C TYR A 143 -16.13 -1.68 10.46
N SER A 144 -16.57 -1.95 11.69
CA SER A 144 -16.11 -1.27 12.92
C SER A 144 -14.60 -1.35 13.14
N LYS A 145 -13.93 -2.37 12.62
CA LYS A 145 -12.47 -2.55 12.74
C LYS A 145 -11.65 -2.08 11.55
N SER A 146 -12.25 -1.40 10.58
CA SER A 146 -11.56 -1.04 9.33
C SER A 146 -10.31 -0.17 9.56
N SER A 147 -10.36 0.82 10.46
CA SER A 147 -9.18 1.65 10.78
C SER A 147 -8.05 0.84 11.41
N ARG A 148 -8.38 -0.05 12.36
CA ARG A 148 -7.41 -0.94 12.98
C ARG A 148 -6.75 -1.87 11.96
N VAL A 149 -7.54 -2.54 11.13
CA VAL A 149 -7.04 -3.46 10.09
C VAL A 149 -6.17 -2.70 9.09
N HIS A 150 -6.62 -1.53 8.65
CA HIS A 150 -5.83 -0.64 7.79
C HIS A 150 -4.45 -0.37 8.41
N ASN A 151 -4.42 0.10 9.65
CA ASN A 151 -3.19 0.53 10.29
C ASN A 151 -2.21 -0.63 10.52
N ILE A 152 -2.69 -1.83 10.83
CA ILE A 152 -1.84 -3.04 10.93
C ILE A 152 -1.08 -3.28 9.62
N VAL A 153 -1.79 -3.36 8.48
CA VAL A 153 -1.14 -3.68 7.20
C VAL A 153 -0.37 -2.49 6.62
N TRP A 154 -0.84 -1.27 6.87
CA TRP A 154 -0.17 -0.03 6.46
C TRP A 154 1.24 0.08 7.06
N GLU A 155 1.39 -0.23 8.36
CA GLU A 155 2.72 -0.25 8.99
C GLU A 155 3.65 -1.26 8.33
N ARG A 156 3.15 -2.45 8.00
CA ARG A 156 3.95 -3.52 7.35
C ARG A 156 4.29 -3.21 5.89
N LEU A 157 3.51 -2.37 5.22
CA LEU A 157 3.80 -1.86 3.88
C LEU A 157 4.80 -0.69 3.88
N GLY A 158 5.41 -0.35 5.03
CA GLY A 158 6.38 0.74 5.16
C GLY A 158 5.72 2.12 5.27
N GLY A 159 4.59 2.17 5.99
CA GLY A 159 3.71 3.34 6.11
C GLY A 159 4.41 4.70 6.25
N GLY A 160 3.89 5.69 5.52
CA GLY A 160 4.31 7.09 5.56
C GLY A 160 3.11 8.03 5.61
N ASN A 161 2.48 8.26 4.47
CA ASN A 161 1.21 8.99 4.38
C ASN A 161 0.03 8.00 4.32
N GLY A 162 -1.19 8.48 4.59
CA GLY A 162 -2.41 7.72 4.45
C GLY A 162 -2.82 6.89 5.66
N LYS A 163 -2.23 7.12 6.84
CA LYS A 163 -2.65 6.48 8.10
C LYS A 163 -4.14 6.73 8.36
N ALA A 164 -4.89 5.72 8.81
CA ALA A 164 -6.30 5.86 9.11
C ALA A 164 -6.52 6.52 10.47
N LYS A 165 -7.51 7.43 10.53
CA LYS A 165 -8.04 7.93 11.81
C LYS A 165 -8.71 6.79 12.57
N GLU A 166 -8.35 6.63 13.84
CA GLU A 166 -9.11 5.78 14.76
C GLU A 166 -10.46 6.43 15.05
N LYS A 167 -11.55 5.65 14.97
CA LYS A 167 -12.94 6.09 15.16
C LYS A 167 -13.61 5.30 16.26
#